data_AF-A0A967U6X5-F1
#
_entry.id   AF-A0A967U6X5-F1
#
_cell.length_a   1.000
_cell.length_b   1.000
_cell.length_c   1.000
_cell.angle_alpha   90.00
_cell.angle_beta   90.00
_cell.angle_gamma   90.00
#
_symmetry.space_group_name_H-M   'P 1'
#
loop_
_entity.id
_entity.type
_entity.pdbx_description
1 polymer ?
#
loop_
_entity_poly.entity_id
_entity_poly.type
_entity_poly.pdbx_seq_one_letter_code
_entity_poly.pdbx_strand_id
1 'polypeptide(L)'
;MGSMETEAKRIKSYMNSQRFKGITRLYSAEQVVAQQGTIKNDYTIAKEASIKFYKRLRELYSKKKSITTYGPYSPGQVIMMKRAGIEGIYLGGWATSAKGSITEDRGADLASYPLSQVPDDAAVLVRA
;
A
#
# COMPACT_ATOMS: atom_id res chain seq x y z
N MET A 1 -15.35 -14.63 -28.22
CA MET A 1 -14.50 -13.54 -27.73
C MET A 1 -13.80 -14.03 -26.47
N GLY A 2 -12.46 -14.13 -26.49
CA GLY A 2 -11.70 -14.83 -25.45
C GLY A 2 -11.68 -14.10 -24.11
N SER A 3 -11.68 -14.86 -23.01
CA SER A 3 -11.60 -14.37 -21.62
C SER A 3 -10.51 -13.29 -21.41
N MET A 4 -9.35 -13.46 -22.08
CA MET A 4 -8.21 -12.56 -21.97
C MET A 4 -8.46 -11.16 -22.56
N GLU A 5 -9.18 -11.07 -23.69
CA GLU A 5 -9.49 -9.79 -24.33
C GLU A 5 -10.46 -8.97 -23.48
N THR A 6 -11.45 -9.64 -22.89
CA THR A 6 -12.40 -9.03 -21.93
C THR A 6 -11.66 -8.48 -20.71
N GLU A 7 -10.71 -9.24 -20.16
CA GLU A 7 -9.92 -8.81 -19.01
C GLU A 7 -8.99 -7.64 -19.36
N ALA A 8 -8.36 -7.67 -20.54
CA ALA A 8 -7.52 -6.56 -21.01
C ALA A 8 -8.34 -5.26 -21.16
N LYS A 9 -9.56 -5.33 -21.71
CA LYS A 9 -10.49 -4.19 -21.77
C LYS A 9 -10.85 -3.67 -20.37
N ARG A 10 -11.11 -4.58 -19.42
CA ARG A 10 -11.40 -4.22 -18.02
C ARG A 10 -10.22 -3.50 -17.36
N ILE A 11 -9.01 -4.01 -17.53
CA ILE A 11 -7.78 -3.40 -17.00
C ILE A 11 -7.51 -2.05 -17.66
N LYS A 12 -7.67 -1.93 -18.98
CA LYS A 12 -7.53 -0.67 -19.71
C LYS A 12 -8.50 0.39 -19.20
N SER A 13 -9.77 0.03 -19.01
CA SER A 13 -10.78 0.93 -18.43
C SER A 13 -10.40 1.37 -17.01
N TYR A 14 -9.96 0.43 -16.16
CA TYR A 14 -9.49 0.75 -14.82
C TYR A 14 -8.28 1.69 -14.82
N MET A 15 -7.28 1.44 -15.67
CA MET A 15 -6.07 2.26 -15.83
C MET A 15 -6.37 3.67 -16.32
N ASN A 16 -7.44 3.86 -17.11
CA ASN A 16 -7.89 5.16 -17.62
C ASN A 16 -8.85 5.89 -16.68
N SER A 17 -9.20 5.30 -15.55
CA SER A 17 -10.07 5.95 -14.56
C SER A 17 -9.43 7.20 -13.97
N GLN A 18 -10.26 8.10 -13.45
CA GLN A 18 -9.82 9.34 -12.80
C GLN A 18 -8.77 9.12 -11.69
N ARG A 19 -8.76 7.94 -11.07
CA ARG A 19 -7.76 7.56 -10.05
C ARG A 19 -6.32 7.72 -10.54
N PHE A 20 -6.08 7.41 -11.81
CA PHE A 20 -4.74 7.36 -12.42
C PHE A 20 -4.48 8.53 -13.38
N LYS A 21 -5.28 9.60 -13.31
CA LYS A 21 -5.03 10.81 -14.10
C LYS A 21 -3.61 11.32 -13.83
N GLY A 22 -2.81 11.44 -14.89
CA GLY A 22 -1.41 11.89 -14.82
C GLY A 22 -0.37 10.78 -14.57
N ILE A 23 -0.78 9.51 -14.51
CA ILE A 23 0.14 8.37 -14.37
C ILE A 23 0.48 7.80 -15.75
N THR A 24 1.77 7.85 -16.12
CA THR A 24 2.30 7.20 -17.33
C THR A 24 2.70 5.76 -17.01
N ARG A 25 2.24 4.81 -17.83
CA ARG A 25 2.65 3.40 -17.77
C ARG A 25 3.41 3.05 -19.05
N LEU A 26 4.57 2.43 -18.91
CA LEU A 26 5.40 1.98 -20.03
C LEU A 26 5.05 0.54 -20.46
N TYR A 27 3.84 0.10 -20.15
CA TYR A 27 3.32 -1.24 -20.44
C TYR A 27 1.81 -1.16 -20.72
N SER A 28 1.31 -2.14 -21.48
CA SER A 28 -0.08 -2.22 -21.90
C SER A 28 -0.95 -3.03 -20.91
N ALA A 29 -2.27 -2.94 -21.07
CA ALA A 29 -3.21 -3.73 -20.28
C ALA A 29 -3.06 -5.23 -20.58
N GLU A 30 -2.78 -5.57 -21.84
CA GLU A 30 -2.53 -6.94 -22.31
C GLU A 30 -1.28 -7.53 -21.66
N GLN A 31 -0.20 -6.74 -21.55
CA GLN A 31 1.03 -7.15 -20.85
C GLN A 31 0.77 -7.42 -19.36
N VAL A 32 -0.11 -6.65 -18.71
CA VAL A 32 -0.52 -6.93 -17.33
C VAL A 32 -1.30 -8.24 -17.23
N VAL A 33 -2.33 -8.43 -18.07
CA VAL A 33 -3.15 -9.64 -18.03
C VAL A 33 -2.33 -10.89 -18.32
N ALA A 34 -1.34 -10.82 -19.21
CA ALA A 34 -0.43 -11.92 -19.50
C ALA A 34 0.35 -12.41 -18.27
N GLN A 35 0.54 -11.58 -17.24
CA GLN A 35 1.27 -11.92 -16.01
C GLN A 35 0.34 -12.27 -14.83
N GLN A 36 -0.99 -12.13 -14.97
CA GLN A 36 -1.92 -12.33 -13.85
C GLN A 36 -2.19 -13.80 -13.50
N GLY A 37 -1.85 -14.72 -14.39
CA GLY A 37 -2.25 -16.13 -14.27
C GLY A 37 -3.77 -16.31 -14.42
N THR A 38 -4.23 -17.54 -14.21
CA THR A 38 -5.64 -17.93 -14.37
C THR A 38 -6.41 -18.01 -13.04
N ILE A 39 -5.70 -18.16 -11.93
CA ILE A 39 -6.28 -18.21 -10.58
C ILE A 39 -6.28 -16.80 -9.99
N LYS A 40 -7.47 -16.28 -9.69
CA LYS A 40 -7.61 -14.93 -9.14
C LYS A 40 -7.39 -14.94 -7.63
N ASN A 41 -6.37 -14.21 -7.18
CA ASN A 41 -6.19 -13.85 -5.77
C ASN A 41 -6.82 -12.47 -5.51
N ASP A 42 -7.59 -12.33 -4.43
CA ASP A 42 -8.11 -11.03 -4.00
C ASP A 42 -7.38 -10.52 -2.76
N TYR A 43 -7.07 -9.22 -2.75
CA TYR A 43 -6.40 -8.52 -1.65
C TYR A 43 -7.37 -7.50 -1.06
N THR A 44 -8.50 -7.98 -0.54
CA THR A 44 -9.66 -7.16 -0.16
C THR A 44 -9.29 -6.03 0.80
N ILE A 45 -8.48 -6.31 1.83
CA ILE A 45 -8.05 -5.29 2.81
C ILE A 45 -7.24 -4.17 2.14
N ALA A 46 -6.22 -4.54 1.35
CA ALA A 46 -5.38 -3.57 0.65
C ALA A 46 -6.19 -2.76 -0.36
N LYS A 47 -7.08 -3.43 -1.12
CA LYS A 47 -7.97 -2.80 -2.10
C LYS A 47 -8.89 -1.78 -1.44
N GLU A 48 -9.67 -2.18 -0.45
CA GLU A 48 -10.63 -1.30 0.24
C GLU A 48 -9.94 -0.14 0.95
N ALA A 49 -8.81 -0.40 1.62
CA ALA A 49 -8.01 0.64 2.26
C ALA A 49 -7.50 1.66 1.22
N SER A 50 -6.96 1.20 0.08
CA SER A 50 -6.43 2.08 -0.96
C SER A 50 -7.50 2.95 -1.65
N ILE A 51 -8.74 2.45 -1.73
CA ILE A 51 -9.89 3.18 -2.29
C ILE A 51 -10.30 4.29 -1.32
N LYS A 52 -10.52 3.95 -0.05
CA LYS A 52 -10.92 4.90 1.01
C LYS A 52 -9.84 5.96 1.22
N PHE A 53 -8.58 5.55 1.31
CA PHE A 53 -7.45 6.45 1.56
C PHE A 53 -7.25 7.44 0.40
N TYR A 54 -7.32 6.98 -0.85
CA TYR A 54 -7.27 7.88 -2.00
C TYR A 54 -8.39 8.92 -1.98
N LYS A 55 -9.64 8.50 -1.74
CA LYS A 55 -10.78 9.43 -1.65
C LYS A 55 -10.53 10.49 -0.58
N ARG A 56 -10.03 10.08 0.59
CA ARG A 56 -9.70 10.98 1.70
C ARG A 56 -8.59 11.96 1.34
N LEU A 57 -7.50 11.49 0.75
CA LEU A 57 -6.40 12.34 0.30
C LEU A 57 -6.86 13.37 -0.75
N ARG A 58 -7.73 12.98 -1.69
CA ARG A 58 -8.29 13.91 -2.68
C ARG A 58 -9.18 14.98 -2.05
N GLU A 59 -9.98 14.61 -1.04
CA GLU A 59 -10.81 15.55 -0.27
C GLU A 59 -9.95 16.56 0.53
N LEU A 60 -8.90 16.07 1.19
CA LEU A 60 -7.99 16.94 1.93
C LEU A 60 -7.23 17.87 1.00
N TYR A 61 -6.74 17.37 -0.14
CA TYR A 61 -6.05 18.17 -1.14
C TYR A 61 -6.93 19.32 -1.68
N SER A 62 -8.21 19.07 -1.99
CA SER A 62 -9.12 20.14 -2.46
C SER A 62 -9.37 21.22 -1.42
N LYS A 63 -9.22 20.88 -0.13
CA LYS A 63 -9.33 21.80 1.01
C LYS A 63 -7.99 22.39 1.44
N LYS A 64 -6.89 22.11 0.73
CA LYS A 64 -5.51 22.49 1.11
C LYS A 64 -5.13 22.00 2.53
N LYS A 65 -5.56 20.79 2.89
CA LYS A 65 -5.25 20.10 4.16
C LYS A 65 -4.40 18.87 3.91
N SER A 66 -3.82 18.32 4.97
CA SER A 66 -2.99 17.12 4.96
C SER A 66 -3.36 16.18 6.10
N ILE A 67 -2.90 14.93 5.99
CA ILE A 67 -2.80 14.02 7.13
C ILE A 67 -1.40 14.19 7.71
N THR A 68 -1.31 14.52 8.98
CA THR A 68 -0.05 14.46 9.74
C THR A 68 -0.01 13.14 10.49
N THR A 69 1.09 12.40 10.35
CA THR A 69 1.26 11.07 10.96
C THR A 69 2.72 10.81 11.31
N TYR A 70 2.98 9.71 12.00
CA TYR A 70 4.30 9.20 12.36
C TYR A 70 4.30 7.66 12.33
N GLY A 71 5.48 7.06 12.50
CA GLY A 71 5.63 5.62 12.49
C GLY A 71 5.33 4.96 13.84
N PRO A 72 4.32 4.07 13.96
CA PRO A 72 4.12 3.29 15.16
C PRO A 72 5.18 2.19 15.26
N TYR A 73 5.75 2.02 16.45
CA TYR A 73 6.67 0.94 16.80
C TYR A 73 5.95 -0.38 17.14
N SER A 74 4.64 -0.34 17.44
CA SER A 74 3.87 -1.51 17.85
C SER A 74 2.38 -1.41 17.51
N PRO A 75 1.66 -2.56 17.49
CA PRO A 75 0.20 -2.60 17.41
C PRO A 75 -0.53 -1.71 18.43
N GLY A 76 -0.03 -1.68 19.68
CA GLY A 76 -0.62 -0.83 20.72
C GLY A 76 -0.59 0.66 20.35
N GLN A 77 0.51 1.11 19.72
CA GLN A 77 0.61 2.48 19.24
C GLN A 77 -0.36 2.77 18.08
N VAL A 78 -0.59 1.82 17.18
CA VAL A 78 -1.60 1.96 16.11
C VAL A 78 -2.99 2.25 16.69
N ILE A 79 -3.38 1.52 17.73
CA ILE A 79 -4.68 1.70 18.40
C ILE A 79 -4.74 3.09 19.04
N MET A 80 -3.65 3.55 19.68
CA MET A 80 -3.60 4.90 20.27
C MET A 80 -3.66 6.00 19.21
N MET A 81 -2.95 5.86 18.09
CA MET A 81 -2.99 6.79 16.96
C MET A 81 -4.40 6.92 16.41
N LYS A 82 -5.11 5.81 16.23
CA LYS A 82 -6.50 5.80 15.79
C LYS A 82 -7.43 6.51 16.78
N ARG A 83 -7.26 6.27 18.09
CA ARG A 83 -8.02 6.96 19.16
C ARG A 83 -7.74 8.46 19.19
N ALA A 84 -6.51 8.88 18.86
CA ALA A 84 -6.12 10.27 18.73
C ALA A 84 -6.61 10.92 17.42
N GLY A 85 -7.30 10.17 16.55
CA GLY A 85 -7.86 10.69 15.30
C GLY A 85 -6.87 10.74 14.12
N ILE A 86 -5.73 10.06 14.20
CA ILE A 86 -4.78 9.98 13.08
C ILE A 86 -5.35 9.05 12.00
N GLU A 87 -5.54 9.59 10.80
CA GLU A 87 -6.25 8.94 9.69
C GLU A 87 -5.35 8.13 8.74
N GLY A 88 -4.04 8.11 8.97
CA GLY A 88 -3.08 7.37 8.15
C GLY A 88 -1.87 6.98 8.98
N ILE A 89 -1.21 5.90 8.61
CA ILE A 89 -0.03 5.38 9.32
C ILE A 89 1.13 5.40 8.34
N TYR A 90 2.28 5.88 8.80
CA TYR A 90 3.54 5.78 8.07
C TYR A 90 4.33 4.58 8.60
N LEU A 91 4.96 3.80 7.73
CA LEU A 91 5.90 2.77 8.13
C LEU A 91 7.26 3.12 7.53
N GLY A 92 8.21 3.47 8.39
CA GLY A 92 9.54 3.93 7.98
C GLY A 92 10.59 2.84 8.09
N GLY A 93 11.40 2.67 7.03
CA GLY A 93 12.50 1.71 6.99
C GLY A 93 13.52 1.90 8.12
N TRP A 94 13.77 3.15 8.50
CA TRP A 94 14.62 3.48 9.65
C TRP A 94 14.19 2.78 10.94
N ALA A 95 12.89 2.86 11.29
CA ALA A 95 12.37 2.26 12.52
C ALA A 95 12.42 0.73 12.45
N THR A 96 12.20 0.17 11.26
CA THR A 96 12.37 -1.25 10.98
C THR A 96 13.82 -1.70 11.21
N SER A 97 14.81 -0.98 10.66
CA SER A 97 16.23 -1.29 10.87
C SER A 97 16.65 -1.19 12.34
N ALA A 98 16.22 -0.13 13.03
CA ALA A 98 16.51 0.08 14.44
C ALA A 98 15.83 -0.96 15.35
N LYS A 99 14.70 -1.53 14.94
CA LYS A 99 13.99 -2.58 15.69
C LYS A 99 14.71 -3.92 15.60
N GLY A 100 15.34 -4.22 14.46
CA GLY A 100 15.92 -5.53 14.15
C GLY A 100 14.87 -6.63 14.04
N SER A 101 15.31 -7.88 13.92
CA SER A 101 14.44 -9.05 13.83
C SER A 101 15.05 -10.26 14.55
N ILE A 102 14.45 -11.45 14.40
CA ILE A 102 15.05 -12.69 14.91
C ILE A 102 16.28 -13.12 14.10
N THR A 103 16.40 -12.64 12.87
CA THR A 103 17.48 -12.98 11.93
C THR A 103 18.44 -11.81 11.70
N GLU A 104 18.21 -10.66 12.33
CA GLU A 104 19.04 -9.47 12.16
C GLU A 104 19.17 -8.65 13.43
N ASP A 105 20.41 -8.22 13.65
CA ASP A 105 20.73 -7.23 14.66
C ASP A 105 20.12 -5.86 14.33
N ARG A 106 19.95 -5.06 15.38
CA ARG A 106 19.55 -3.67 15.23
C ARG A 106 20.65 -2.91 14.50
N GLY A 107 20.27 -2.14 13.49
CA GLY A 107 21.23 -1.49 12.59
C GLY A 107 20.90 -0.03 12.31
N ALA A 108 21.84 0.61 11.62
CA ALA A 108 21.59 1.89 10.96
C ALA A 108 20.73 1.67 9.70
N ASP A 109 20.00 2.71 9.29
CA ASP A 109 19.11 2.67 8.13
C ASP A 109 19.87 2.59 6.80
N LEU A 110 20.33 1.38 6.49
CA LEU A 110 21.09 1.01 5.30
C LEU A 110 20.29 0.12 4.35
N ALA A 111 19.02 -0.17 4.68
CA ALA A 111 18.18 -1.14 3.99
C ALA A 111 18.88 -2.50 3.74
N SER A 112 19.75 -2.92 4.67
CA SER A 112 20.46 -4.21 4.61
C SER A 112 19.58 -5.40 5.03
N TYR A 113 18.41 -5.10 5.59
CA TYR A 113 17.44 -6.08 6.05
C TYR A 113 16.75 -6.84 4.92
N PRO A 114 16.25 -8.07 5.16
CA PRO A 114 15.51 -8.82 4.17
C PRO A 114 14.39 -7.98 3.57
N LEU A 115 14.17 -8.11 2.25
CA LEU A 115 13.14 -7.35 1.53
C LEU A 115 11.74 -7.52 2.13
N SER A 116 11.46 -8.67 2.77
CA SER A 116 10.18 -8.95 3.42
C SER A 116 9.97 -8.20 4.73
N GLN A 117 11.01 -7.65 5.35
CA GLN A 117 10.95 -7.16 6.73
C GLN A 117 9.91 -6.04 6.92
N VAL A 118 9.86 -5.06 6.01
CA VAL A 118 8.86 -3.97 6.07
C VAL A 118 7.44 -4.50 5.82
N PRO A 119 7.17 -5.32 4.78
CA PRO A 119 5.88 -6.01 4.63
C PRO A 119 5.45 -6.84 5.86
N ASP A 120 6.37 -7.57 6.48
CA ASP A 120 6.08 -8.44 7.63
C ASP A 120 5.71 -7.61 8.86
N ASP A 121 6.44 -6.53 9.13
CA ASP A 121 6.09 -5.56 10.17
C ASP A 121 4.73 -4.90 9.88
N ALA A 122 4.47 -4.47 8.64
CA ALA A 122 3.20 -3.89 8.23
C ALA A 122 2.02 -4.83 8.48
N ALA A 123 2.20 -6.12 8.19
CA ALA A 123 1.16 -7.12 8.33
C ALA A 123 0.68 -7.26 9.77
N VAL A 124 1.58 -7.15 10.76
CA VAL A 124 1.23 -7.18 12.18
C VAL A 124 0.43 -5.93 12.57
N LEU A 125 0.79 -4.75 12.05
CA LEU A 125 0.08 -3.50 12.33
C LEU A 125 -1.32 -3.47 11.71
N VAL A 126 -1.49 -4.02 10.50
CA VAL A 126 -2.78 -4.07 9.80
C VAL A 126 -3.76 -5.04 10.46
N ARG A 127 -3.26 -6.08 11.14
CA ARG A 127 -4.10 -7.08 11.83
C ARG A 127 -4.59 -6.63 13.22
N ALA A 128 -4.02 -5.57 13.78
CA ALA A 128 -4.34 -5.04 15.12
C ALA A 128 -5.57 -4.12 15.12
#